data_AF-A0A1V4PFZ1-F1
#
_entry.id   AF-A0A1V4PFZ1-F1
#
_cell.length_a   1.000
_cell.length_b   1.000
_cell.length_c   1.000
_cell.angle_alpha   90.00
_cell.angle_beta   90.00
_cell.angle_gamma   90.00
#
_symmetry.space_group_name_H-M   'P 1'
#
loop_
_entity.id
_entity.type
_entity.pdbx_description
1 polymer ?
#
loop_
_entity_poly.entity_id
_entity_poly.type
_entity_poly.pdbx_seq_one_letter_code
_entity_poly.pdbx_strand_id
1 'polypeptide(L)'
;MAMEALTTAAVESWAERVRTVAIAPTELEQMRTAVQNYASLAVTEGLRQTLLRNSATKRARSALHELKGEGLIESGSFERAMKLIDVLFTPNTIYASIAPDDGGVTFYWRAGEMSVEIDIYLGEGYWWRVQNVAAESYTDHSTDLPIERLKYSLNWFSKDVDRENPNWRRQTI
;
A
#
# COMPACT_ATOMS: atom_id res chain seq x y z
N MET A 1 -22.68 -34.58 -51.93
CA MET A 1 -23.41 -33.30 -52.08
C MET A 1 -24.34 -32.93 -50.92
N ALA A 2 -24.49 -33.74 -49.85
CA ALA A 2 -25.34 -33.40 -48.71
C ALA A 2 -24.62 -32.66 -47.56
N MET A 3 -23.28 -32.65 -47.53
CA MET A 3 -22.50 -32.13 -46.39
C MET A 3 -22.10 -30.65 -46.53
N GLU A 4 -22.12 -30.09 -47.75
CA GLU A 4 -21.85 -28.65 -47.99
C GLU A 4 -23.09 -27.76 -47.81
N ALA A 5 -24.30 -28.33 -47.87
CA ALA A 5 -25.55 -27.58 -47.66
C ALA A 5 -25.84 -27.33 -46.17
N LEU A 6 -25.43 -28.24 -45.29
CA LEU A 6 -25.63 -28.15 -43.83
C LEU A 6 -24.70 -27.12 -43.16
N THR A 7 -23.53 -26.87 -43.72
CA THR A 7 -22.59 -25.87 -43.20
C THR A 7 -22.98 -24.45 -43.58
N THR A 8 -23.49 -24.23 -44.80
CA THR A 8 -23.93 -22.91 -45.25
C THR A 8 -25.15 -22.40 -44.49
N ALA A 9 -26.15 -23.25 -44.25
CA ALA A 9 -27.35 -22.88 -43.49
C ALA A 9 -27.08 -22.61 -42.00
N ALA A 10 -26.10 -23.30 -41.40
CA ALA A 10 -25.71 -23.07 -40.01
C ALA A 10 -24.93 -21.75 -39.83
N VAL A 11 -24.13 -21.36 -40.83
CA VAL A 11 -23.40 -20.08 -40.84
C VAL A 11 -24.34 -18.91 -41.07
N GLU A 12 -25.34 -19.04 -41.95
CA GLU A 12 -26.38 -18.02 -42.16
C GLU A 12 -27.25 -17.83 -40.91
N SER A 13 -27.63 -18.92 -40.22
CA SER A 13 -28.38 -18.87 -38.96
C SER A 13 -27.60 -18.18 -37.82
N TRP A 14 -26.28 -18.37 -37.75
CA TRP A 14 -25.42 -17.67 -36.79
C TRP A 14 -25.24 -16.19 -37.15
N ALA A 15 -25.06 -15.86 -38.44
CA ALA A 15 -24.94 -14.49 -38.90
C ALA A 15 -26.23 -13.68 -38.72
N GLU A 16 -27.41 -14.31 -38.88
CA GLU A 16 -28.73 -13.70 -38.62
C GLU A 16 -28.97 -13.48 -37.12
N ARG A 17 -28.51 -14.42 -36.27
CA ARG A 17 -28.56 -14.31 -34.80
C ARG A 17 -27.64 -13.23 -34.25
N VAL A 18 -26.50 -12.99 -34.88
CA VAL A 18 -25.61 -11.87 -34.50
C VAL A 18 -26.14 -10.53 -35.00
N ARG A 19 -26.85 -10.49 -36.15
CA ARG A 19 -27.53 -9.26 -36.63
C ARG A 19 -28.73 -8.83 -35.77
N THR A 20 -29.33 -9.76 -35.02
CA THR A 20 -30.52 -9.49 -34.19
C THR A 20 -30.20 -9.07 -32.76
N VAL A 21 -28.94 -9.17 -32.31
CA VAL A 21 -28.49 -8.46 -31.09
C VAL A 21 -28.10 -7.04 -31.50
N ALA A 22 -29.11 -6.25 -31.88
CA ALA A 22 -28.95 -4.81 -32.01
C ALA A 22 -28.77 -4.23 -30.61
N ILE A 23 -27.53 -4.25 -30.11
CA ILE A 23 -27.16 -3.36 -29.01
C ILE A 23 -27.38 -1.96 -29.58
N ALA A 24 -28.36 -1.24 -29.04
CA ALA A 24 -28.66 0.09 -29.56
C ALA A 24 -27.35 0.90 -29.53
N PRO A 25 -27.03 1.72 -30.56
CA PRO A 25 -25.77 2.47 -30.60
C PRO A 25 -25.50 3.27 -29.31
N THR A 26 -26.57 3.67 -28.62
CA THR A 26 -26.57 4.28 -27.30
C THR A 26 -26.05 3.40 -26.18
N GLU A 27 -26.35 2.10 -26.15
CA GLU A 27 -25.88 1.17 -25.11
C GLU A 27 -24.39 0.84 -25.29
N LEU A 28 -23.93 0.70 -26.54
CA LEU A 28 -22.51 0.52 -26.86
C LEU A 28 -21.66 1.74 -26.45
N GLU A 29 -22.17 2.95 -26.71
CA GLU A 29 -21.49 4.19 -26.31
C GLU A 29 -21.52 4.40 -24.78
N GLN A 30 -22.61 4.01 -24.11
CA GLN A 30 -22.70 4.01 -22.64
C GLN A 30 -21.71 3.03 -22.00
N MET A 31 -21.59 1.82 -22.54
CA MET A 31 -20.60 0.84 -22.06
C MET A 31 -19.17 1.32 -22.30
N ARG A 32 -18.89 1.92 -23.47
CA ARG A 32 -17.58 2.51 -23.78
C ARG A 32 -17.22 3.65 -22.83
N THR A 33 -18.18 4.52 -22.56
CA THR A 33 -18.02 5.63 -21.60
C THR A 33 -17.83 5.10 -20.19
N ALA A 34 -18.57 4.08 -19.77
CA ALA A 34 -18.41 3.45 -18.47
C ALA A 34 -17.01 2.82 -18.34
N VAL A 35 -16.53 2.07 -19.33
CA VAL A 35 -15.18 1.48 -19.34
C VAL A 35 -14.10 2.56 -19.30
N GLN A 36 -14.25 3.65 -20.04
CA GLN A 36 -13.32 4.79 -20.00
C GLN A 36 -13.32 5.50 -18.65
N ASN A 37 -14.50 5.69 -18.04
CA ASN A 37 -14.62 6.29 -16.72
C ASN A 37 -14.02 5.38 -15.64
N TYR A 38 -14.26 4.07 -15.69
CA TYR A 38 -13.64 3.11 -14.77
C TYR A 38 -12.13 3.04 -14.96
N ALA A 39 -11.63 3.07 -16.20
CA ALA A 39 -10.18 3.13 -16.48
C ALA A 39 -9.57 4.45 -15.98
N SER A 40 -10.24 5.58 -16.17
CA SER A 40 -9.81 6.88 -15.66
C SER A 40 -9.79 6.92 -14.13
N LEU A 41 -10.83 6.41 -13.47
CA LEU A 41 -10.90 6.28 -12.01
C LEU A 41 -9.79 5.36 -11.47
N ALA A 42 -9.56 4.21 -12.10
CA ALA A 42 -8.51 3.27 -11.70
C ALA A 42 -7.10 3.85 -11.91
N VAL A 43 -6.87 4.60 -13.00
CA VAL A 43 -5.61 5.30 -13.25
C VAL A 43 -5.42 6.45 -12.25
N THR A 44 -6.47 7.22 -11.96
CA THR A 44 -6.40 8.34 -11.01
C THR A 44 -6.18 7.85 -9.59
N GLU A 45 -6.83 6.76 -9.20
CA GLU A 45 -6.60 6.12 -7.91
C GLU A 45 -5.20 5.49 -7.87
N GLY A 46 -4.74 4.83 -8.93
CA GLY A 46 -3.36 4.33 -9.04
C GLY A 46 -2.30 5.42 -8.96
N LEU A 47 -2.53 6.58 -9.58
CA LEU A 47 -1.63 7.74 -9.54
C LEU A 47 -1.67 8.41 -8.16
N ARG A 48 -2.85 8.55 -7.57
CA ARG A 48 -3.05 9.07 -6.22
C ARG A 48 -2.36 8.17 -5.19
N GLN A 49 -2.56 6.86 -5.29
CA GLN A 49 -1.87 5.86 -4.49
C GLN A 49 -0.36 5.95 -4.68
N THR A 50 0.13 6.22 -5.89
CA THR A 50 1.58 6.39 -6.17
C THR A 50 2.14 7.72 -5.65
N LEU A 51 1.36 8.80 -5.67
CA LEU A 51 1.74 10.09 -5.08
C LEU A 51 1.69 10.03 -3.53
N LEU A 52 0.76 9.27 -2.97
CA LEU A 52 0.65 9.01 -1.53
C LEU A 52 1.73 8.03 -1.02
N ARG A 53 2.08 6.98 -1.81
CA ARG A 53 3.30 6.12 -1.64
C ARG A 53 4.53 6.98 -1.39
N ASN A 54 4.63 8.09 -2.11
CA ASN A 54 5.77 8.97 -2.08
C ASN A 54 5.69 10.05 -0.96
N SER A 55 4.73 9.97 -0.03
CA SER A 55 4.64 10.91 1.09
C SER A 55 5.14 10.32 2.41
N ALA A 56 4.67 9.13 2.84
CA ALA A 56 5.09 8.52 4.09
C ALA A 56 6.54 8.04 4.03
N THR A 57 6.88 7.34 2.95
CA THR A 57 8.26 6.90 2.66
C THR A 57 9.20 8.09 2.55
N LYS A 58 8.82 9.14 1.80
CA LYS A 58 9.66 10.33 1.62
C LYS A 58 9.88 11.06 2.94
N ARG A 59 8.82 11.24 3.74
CA ARG A 59 8.89 11.87 5.06
C ARG A 59 9.78 11.08 6.00
N ALA A 60 9.63 9.76 6.02
CA ALA A 60 10.46 8.88 6.83
C ALA A 60 11.95 8.99 6.46
N ARG A 61 12.27 8.93 5.16
CA ARG A 61 13.64 9.11 4.67
C ARG A 61 14.20 10.50 5.00
N SER A 62 13.38 11.55 4.85
CA SER A 62 13.78 12.92 5.20
C SER A 62 14.13 13.04 6.68
N ALA A 63 13.29 12.50 7.57
CA ALA A 63 13.56 12.48 9.01
C ALA A 63 14.85 11.73 9.33
N LEU A 64 15.07 10.55 8.74
CA LEU A 64 16.33 9.82 8.94
C LEU A 64 17.56 10.59 8.46
N HIS A 65 17.47 11.29 7.32
CA HIS A 65 18.57 12.12 6.83
C HIS A 65 18.86 13.30 7.76
N GLU A 66 17.84 13.94 8.32
CA GLU A 66 17.96 15.01 9.30
C GLU A 66 18.65 14.51 10.57
N LEU A 67 18.12 13.44 11.18
CA LEU A 67 18.71 12.82 12.37
C LEU A 67 20.18 12.39 12.13
N LYS A 68 20.48 11.88 10.93
CA LYS A 68 21.85 11.52 10.56
C LYS A 68 22.75 12.73 10.37
N GLY A 69 22.26 13.78 9.73
CA GLY A 69 22.99 15.04 9.51
C GLY A 69 23.32 15.75 10.81
N GLU A 70 22.43 15.66 11.80
CA GLU A 70 22.62 16.20 13.15
C GLU A 70 23.52 15.32 14.04
N GLY A 71 23.90 14.14 13.57
CA GLY A 71 24.73 13.20 14.33
C GLY A 71 24.01 12.49 15.47
N LEU A 72 22.67 12.52 15.48
CA LEU A 72 21.84 11.90 16.53
C LEU A 72 21.72 10.38 16.37
N ILE A 73 21.99 9.85 15.18
CA ILE A 73 21.96 8.42 14.88
C ILE A 73 23.24 7.93 14.21
N GLU A 74 23.64 6.71 14.57
CA GLU A 74 24.80 6.04 14.01
C GLU A 74 24.58 5.69 12.53
N SER A 75 25.68 5.59 11.76
CA SER A 75 25.59 5.24 10.33
C SER A 75 24.95 3.87 10.12
N GLY A 76 25.25 2.88 10.98
CA GLY A 76 24.67 1.56 10.86
C GLY A 76 23.18 1.50 11.18
N SER A 77 22.73 2.23 12.21
CA SER A 77 21.31 2.40 12.54
C SER A 77 20.56 3.09 11.39
N PHE A 78 21.14 4.15 10.81
CA PHE A 78 20.61 4.84 9.63
C PHE A 78 20.44 3.89 8.43
N GLU A 79 21.47 3.11 8.08
CA GLU A 79 21.41 2.19 6.95
C GLU A 79 20.35 1.09 7.14
N ARG A 80 20.22 0.54 8.36
CA ARG A 80 19.17 -0.43 8.70
C ARG A 80 17.78 0.20 8.61
N ALA A 81 17.62 1.42 9.12
CA ALA A 81 16.37 2.15 9.05
C ALA A 81 15.93 2.46 7.60
N MET A 82 16.87 2.82 6.73
CA MET A 82 16.59 3.02 5.31
C MET A 82 16.09 1.73 4.64
N LYS A 83 16.73 0.58 4.93
CA LYS A 83 16.28 -0.73 4.45
C LYS A 83 14.90 -1.09 5.02
N LEU A 84 14.64 -0.77 6.29
CA LEU A 84 13.33 -0.97 6.93
C LEU A 84 12.24 -0.22 6.16
N ILE A 85 12.49 1.05 5.81
CA ILE A 85 11.57 1.85 5.01
C ILE A 85 11.26 1.14 3.69
N ASP A 86 12.28 0.65 2.98
CA ASP A 86 12.10 0.00 1.69
C ASP A 86 11.23 -1.26 1.74
N VAL A 87 11.22 -1.97 2.88
CA VAL A 87 10.46 -3.22 3.03
C VAL A 87 9.11 -3.05 3.72
N LEU A 88 8.98 -2.14 4.68
CA LEU A 88 7.75 -1.96 5.47
C LEU A 88 6.85 -0.84 4.93
N PHE A 89 7.41 0.17 4.28
CA PHE A 89 6.60 1.30 3.80
C PHE A 89 5.98 0.95 2.46
N THR A 90 4.68 0.78 2.52
CA THR A 90 3.81 0.54 1.39
C THR A 90 3.01 1.83 1.07
N PRO A 91 2.23 1.84 -0.02
CA PRO A 91 1.38 2.96 -0.45
C PRO A 91 0.43 3.47 0.61
N ASN A 92 -0.09 2.49 1.32
CA ASN A 92 -1.16 2.68 2.26
C ASN A 92 -0.58 2.93 3.66
N THR A 93 0.72 2.71 3.86
CA THR A 93 1.36 2.86 5.17
C THR A 93 1.23 4.29 5.65
N ILE A 94 0.73 4.43 6.88
CA ILE A 94 0.62 5.72 7.56
C ILE A 94 1.94 6.25 8.09
N TYR A 95 2.02 7.57 8.32
CA TYR A 95 3.20 8.22 8.87
C TYR A 95 3.59 7.61 10.21
N ALA A 96 4.86 7.25 10.32
CA ALA A 96 5.51 6.98 11.60
C ALA A 96 5.98 8.31 12.22
N SER A 97 5.95 8.37 13.55
CA SER A 97 6.87 9.24 14.29
C SER A 97 8.25 8.57 14.28
N ILE A 98 9.30 9.33 13.99
CA ILE A 98 10.67 8.81 13.92
C ILE A 98 11.52 9.68 14.83
N ALA A 99 12.22 9.05 15.76
CA ALA A 99 13.04 9.74 16.76
C ALA A 99 14.37 9.01 16.96
N PRO A 100 15.45 9.73 17.29
CA PRO A 100 16.70 9.12 17.70
C PRO A 100 16.56 8.54 19.12
N ASP A 101 17.31 7.47 19.39
CA ASP A 101 17.38 6.88 20.73
C ASP A 101 18.79 6.31 20.95
N ASP A 102 19.61 6.98 21.76
CA ASP A 102 20.99 6.60 22.10
C ASP A 102 21.84 6.06 20.92
N GLY A 103 21.81 6.76 19.77
CA GLY A 103 22.53 6.38 18.54
C GLY A 103 21.79 5.36 17.67
N GLY A 104 20.72 4.76 18.18
CA GLY A 104 19.69 4.04 17.46
C GLY A 104 18.58 4.95 16.93
N VAL A 105 17.52 4.33 16.40
CA VAL A 105 16.35 5.04 15.89
C VAL A 105 15.07 4.23 16.12
N THR A 106 14.02 4.92 16.54
CA THR A 106 12.70 4.36 16.79
C THR A 106 11.71 4.80 15.74
N PHE A 107 10.94 3.85 15.22
CA PHE A 107 9.75 4.08 14.42
C PHE A 107 8.52 3.79 15.27
N TYR A 108 7.63 4.77 15.38
CA TYR A 108 6.44 4.66 16.21
C TYR A 108 5.16 5.06 15.48
N TRP A 109 4.20 4.14 15.46
CA TRP A 109 2.83 4.36 15.01
C TRP A 109 1.88 4.18 16.19
N ARG A 110 0.97 5.14 16.41
CA ARG A 110 -0.05 5.06 17.46
C ARG A 110 -1.37 5.65 17.02
N ALA A 111 -2.47 4.95 17.29
CA ALA A 111 -3.83 5.44 17.07
C ALA A 111 -4.77 4.78 18.08
N GLY A 112 -5.34 5.58 18.99
CA GLY A 112 -6.13 5.04 20.10
C GLY A 112 -5.32 4.04 20.93
N GLU A 113 -5.87 2.83 21.08
CA GLU A 113 -5.24 1.71 21.79
C GLU A 113 -4.26 0.90 20.91
N MET A 114 -4.19 1.19 19.61
CA MET A 114 -3.29 0.49 18.69
C MET A 114 -1.92 1.14 18.65
N SER A 115 -0.86 0.34 18.63
CA SER A 115 0.49 0.83 18.31
C SER A 115 1.37 -0.21 17.62
N VAL A 116 2.33 0.29 16.85
CA VAL A 116 3.47 -0.46 16.31
C VAL A 116 4.72 0.34 16.63
N GLU A 117 5.71 -0.32 17.21
CA GLU A 117 6.99 0.26 17.60
C GLU A 117 8.11 -0.64 17.13
N ILE A 118 9.15 -0.04 16.54
CA ILE A 118 10.34 -0.73 16.06
C ILE A 118 11.54 0.12 16.41
N ASP A 119 12.40 -0.40 17.27
CA ASP A 119 13.66 0.21 17.63
C ASP A 119 14.81 -0.48 16.90
N ILE A 120 15.76 0.31 16.44
CA ILE A 120 16.88 -0.15 15.64
C ILE A 120 18.18 0.32 16.29
N TYR A 121 18.98 -0.66 16.71
CA TYR A 121 20.28 -0.44 17.32
C TYR A 121 21.34 -1.26 16.59
N LEU A 122 22.48 -0.65 16.22
CA LEU A 122 23.50 -1.35 15.44
C LEU A 122 24.03 -2.61 16.16
N GLY A 123 24.34 -2.49 17.45
CA GLY A 123 24.88 -3.57 18.28
C GLY A 123 23.85 -4.57 18.79
N GLU A 124 22.63 -4.11 19.10
CA GLU A 124 21.60 -4.93 19.77
C GLU A 124 20.58 -5.53 18.79
N GLY A 125 20.57 -5.09 17.54
CA GLY A 125 19.65 -5.56 16.51
C GLY A 125 18.37 -4.74 16.51
N TYR A 126 17.25 -5.42 16.65
CA TYR A 126 15.92 -4.81 16.65
C TYR A 126 15.15 -5.21 17.89
N TRP A 127 14.40 -4.27 18.42
CA TRP A 127 13.30 -4.55 19.33
C TRP A 127 12.00 -4.11 18.66
N TRP A 128 10.91 -4.83 18.87
CA TRP A 128 9.62 -4.40 18.35
C TRP A 128 8.47 -4.78 19.26
N ARG A 129 7.40 -4.01 19.12
CA ARG A 129 6.13 -4.26 19.78
C ARG A 129 4.97 -3.87 18.88
N VAL A 130 3.99 -4.75 18.81
CA VAL A 130 2.68 -4.50 18.24
C VAL A 130 1.66 -4.67 19.33
N GLN A 131 0.76 -3.69 19.46
CA GLN A 131 -0.28 -3.68 20.48
C GLN A 131 -1.64 -3.42 19.84
N ASN A 132 -2.57 -4.32 20.13
CA ASN A 132 -3.98 -4.25 19.73
C ASN A 132 -4.24 -4.02 18.23
N VAL A 133 -3.35 -4.49 17.35
CA VAL A 133 -3.53 -4.39 15.90
C VAL A 133 -4.09 -5.70 15.38
N ALA A 134 -5.22 -5.65 14.67
CA ALA A 134 -5.92 -6.85 14.19
C ALA A 134 -6.21 -7.87 15.32
N ALA A 135 -6.56 -7.36 16.51
CA ALA A 135 -6.76 -8.16 17.73
C ALA A 135 -5.54 -8.97 18.21
N GLU A 136 -4.34 -8.65 17.71
CA GLU A 136 -3.09 -9.25 18.15
C GLU A 136 -2.24 -8.26 18.94
N SER A 137 -1.45 -8.80 19.88
CA SER A 137 -0.34 -8.09 20.52
C SER A 137 0.85 -9.03 20.62
N TYR A 138 2.02 -8.54 20.27
CA TYR A 138 3.26 -9.30 20.36
C TYR A 138 4.46 -8.37 20.50
N THR A 139 5.51 -8.88 21.14
CA THR A 139 6.77 -8.17 21.33
C THR A 139 7.89 -9.17 21.30
N ASP A 140 9.01 -8.78 20.73
CA ASP A 140 10.21 -9.60 20.72
C ASP A 140 11.44 -8.74 20.37
N HIS A 141 12.62 -9.36 20.38
CA HIS A 141 13.89 -8.75 20.00
C HIS A 141 14.74 -9.77 19.23
N SER A 142 15.45 -9.31 18.20
CA SER A 142 16.30 -10.18 17.37
C SER A 142 17.20 -9.36 16.46
N THR A 143 18.22 -10.01 15.88
CA THR A 143 18.99 -9.47 14.75
C THR A 143 18.18 -9.39 13.47
N ASP A 144 17.07 -10.13 13.37
CA ASP A 144 16.20 -10.18 12.20
C ASP A 144 14.76 -9.84 12.57
N LEU A 145 14.14 -8.95 11.79
CA LEU A 145 12.74 -8.58 11.99
C LEU A 145 11.79 -9.61 11.36
N PRO A 146 10.63 -9.88 11.97
CA PRO A 146 9.57 -10.68 11.38
C PRO A 146 8.81 -9.85 10.34
N ILE A 147 9.48 -9.54 9.23
CA ILE A 147 9.03 -8.57 8.21
C ILE A 147 7.61 -8.85 7.72
N GLU A 148 7.27 -10.10 7.41
CA GLU A 148 5.94 -10.43 6.89
C GLU A 148 4.84 -10.21 7.94
N ARG A 149 5.11 -10.50 9.22
CA ARG A 149 4.16 -10.24 10.31
C ARG A 149 4.02 -8.74 10.57
N LEU A 150 5.12 -7.98 10.52
CA LEU A 150 5.08 -6.52 10.68
C LEU A 150 4.36 -5.83 9.51
N LYS A 151 4.56 -6.28 8.27
CA LYS A 151 3.79 -5.80 7.11
C LYS A 151 2.29 -6.04 7.30
N TYR A 152 1.92 -7.23 7.76
CA TYR A 152 0.51 -7.55 8.05
C TYR A 152 -0.08 -6.59 9.09
N SER A 153 0.62 -6.40 10.22
CA SER A 153 0.20 -5.48 11.27
C SER A 153 0.09 -4.04 10.76
N LEU A 154 1.11 -3.51 10.08
CA LEU A 154 1.08 -2.14 9.55
C LEU A 154 -0.02 -1.91 8.52
N ASN A 155 -0.34 -2.92 7.69
CA ASN A 155 -1.44 -2.85 6.74
C ASN A 155 -2.79 -2.76 7.46
N TRP A 156 -3.01 -3.56 8.51
CA TRP A 156 -4.23 -3.48 9.33
C TRP A 156 -4.33 -2.15 10.08
N PHE A 157 -3.25 -1.74 10.74
CA PHE A 157 -3.17 -0.45 11.42
C PHE A 157 -3.54 0.69 10.46
N SER A 158 -2.93 0.72 9.28
CA SER A 158 -3.17 1.78 8.30
C SER A 158 -4.60 1.77 7.78
N LYS A 159 -5.19 0.59 7.54
CA LYS A 159 -6.61 0.45 7.14
C LYS A 159 -7.57 0.97 8.21
N ASP A 160 -7.31 0.66 9.48
CA ASP A 160 -8.17 1.14 10.56
C ASP A 160 -8.05 2.66 10.73
N VAL A 161 -6.83 3.22 10.64
CA VAL A 161 -6.68 4.68 10.65
C VAL A 161 -7.34 5.35 9.43
N ASP A 162 -7.27 4.72 8.25
CA ASP A 162 -7.97 5.21 7.05
C ASP A 162 -9.49 5.24 7.22
N ARG A 163 -10.04 4.21 7.88
CA ARG A 163 -11.47 4.11 8.14
C ARG A 163 -11.94 5.22 9.08
N GLU A 164 -11.19 5.44 10.17
CA GLU A 164 -11.58 6.43 11.20
C GLU A 164 -11.22 7.87 10.81
N ASN A 165 -10.14 8.08 10.06
CA ASN A 165 -9.69 9.42 9.64
C ASN A 165 -9.09 9.42 8.22
N PRO A 166 -9.90 9.36 7.16
CA PRO A 166 -9.40 9.32 5.78
C PRO A 166 -8.60 10.57 5.37
N ASN A 167 -8.72 11.67 6.13
CA ASN A 167 -8.05 12.94 5.85
C ASN A 167 -6.62 13.02 6.37
N TRP A 168 -6.12 12.03 7.14
CA TRP A 168 -4.76 12.08 7.69
C TRP A 168 -3.68 12.29 6.60
N ARG A 169 -3.91 11.76 5.40
CA ARG A 169 -3.00 11.92 4.24
C ARG A 169 -2.87 13.34 3.69
N ARG A 170 -3.76 14.24 4.12
CA ARG A 170 -3.79 15.65 3.71
C ARG A 170 -3.22 16.57 4.79
N GLN A 171 -2.85 16.01 5.95
CA GLN A 171 -2.26 16.79 7.02
C GLN A 171 -0.88 17.27 6.59
N THR A 172 -0.70 18.59 6.62
CA THR A 172 0.61 19.22 6.48
C THR A 172 1.20 19.24 7.88
N ILE A 173 2.40 18.69 8.06
CA ILE A 173 3.12 18.67 9.33
C ILE A 173 4.44 19.40 9.11
#